data_AF-A0A9D9IMG1-F1
#
_entry.id   AF-A0A9D9IMG1-F1
#
_cell.length_a   1.000
_cell.length_b   1.000
_cell.length_c   1.000
_cell.angle_alpha   90.00
_cell.angle_beta   90.00
_cell.angle_gamma   90.00
#
_symmetry.space_group_name_H-M   'P 1'
#
loop_
_entity.id
_entity.type
_entity.pdbx_description
1 polymer ?
#
loop_
_entity_poly.entity_id
_entity_poly.type
_entity_poly.pdbx_seq_one_letter_code
_entity_poly.pdbx_strand_id
1 'polypeptide(L)'
;MRNDGKDILTESAELKKMPFRVPDNYFDGVGKSVRSRLAARRPLKTSLTRRILPYVSAAAVLAVVMTGAILIRMENRYSLLKEMDSFYRTADLIPVTDPASIYFSSYEEASDGLSEEDIINYLVYTGVEPEEFDNR
;
A
#
# COMPACT_ATOMS: atom_id res chain seq x y z
N MET A 1 14.92 40.48 38.44
CA MET A 1 14.45 41.50 37.47
C MET A 1 14.53 42.84 38.18
N ARG A 2 15.44 43.71 37.72
CA ARG A 2 15.69 45.05 38.29
C ARG A 2 14.49 45.91 37.88
N ASN A 3 13.69 46.37 38.86
CA ASN A 3 12.63 47.32 38.59
C ASN A 3 13.28 48.70 38.65
N ASP A 4 13.84 49.15 37.53
CA ASP A 4 14.37 50.50 37.40
C ASP A 4 13.18 51.44 37.64
N GLY A 5 13.17 52.11 38.79
CA GLY A 5 12.03 52.84 39.38
C GLY A 5 11.56 54.06 38.60
N LYS A 6 11.30 53.89 37.30
CA LYS A 6 10.65 54.85 36.43
C LYS A 6 9.17 54.80 36.72
N ASP A 7 8.77 55.55 37.73
CA ASP A 7 7.36 55.86 37.97
C ASP A 7 6.86 56.70 36.78
N ILE A 8 6.00 56.09 35.97
CA ILE A 8 5.42 56.69 34.76
C ILE A 8 4.64 57.98 35.06
N LEU A 9 4.31 58.25 36.32
CA LEU A 9 3.61 59.45 36.76
C LEU A 9 4.56 60.63 37.04
N THR A 10 5.88 60.39 37.11
CA THR A 10 6.86 61.45 37.40
C THR A 10 7.28 62.22 36.15
N GLU A 11 7.26 61.59 34.98
CA GLU A 11 7.77 62.14 33.72
C GLU A 11 6.75 63.05 32.99
N SER A 12 5.47 62.92 33.34
CA SER A 12 4.38 63.69 32.73
C SER A 12 3.46 64.27 33.81
N ALA A 13 3.69 65.55 34.13
CA ALA A 13 2.89 66.32 35.10
C ALA A 13 1.39 66.36 34.78
N GLU A 14 1.02 66.10 33.52
CA GLU A 14 -0.37 65.99 33.08
C GLU A 14 -1.05 64.69 33.52
N LEU A 15 -0.34 63.56 33.57
CA LEU A 15 -0.89 62.28 34.05
C LEU A 15 -1.15 62.28 35.56
N LYS A 16 -0.48 63.17 36.31
CA LYS A 16 -0.71 63.35 37.75
C LYS A 16 -2.02 64.07 38.03
N LYS A 17 -2.57 64.80 37.06
CA LYS A 17 -3.93 65.31 37.13
C LYS A 17 -4.84 64.11 36.88
N MET A 18 -5.74 63.79 37.81
CA MET A 18 -6.80 62.81 37.61
C MET A 18 -8.07 63.53 37.16
N PRO A 19 -8.23 63.88 35.87
CA PRO A 19 -9.38 64.66 35.39
C PRO A 19 -10.69 63.87 35.48
N PHE A 20 -10.64 62.54 35.55
CA PHE A 20 -11.81 61.69 35.64
C PHE A 20 -11.97 61.17 37.06
N ARG A 21 -13.07 61.57 37.70
CA ARG A 21 -13.49 61.05 39.00
C ARG A 21 -14.74 60.22 38.82
N VAL A 22 -14.71 59.00 39.35
CA VAL A 22 -15.87 58.11 39.34
C VAL A 22 -16.84 58.57 40.43
N PRO A 23 -18.16 58.59 40.16
CA PRO A 23 -19.15 58.89 41.19
C PRO A 23 -19.08 57.89 42.35
N ASP A 24 -19.51 58.34 43.53
CA ASP A 24 -19.60 57.47 44.70
C ASP A 24 -20.53 56.28 44.40
N ASN A 25 -20.13 55.09 44.87
CA ASN A 25 -20.86 53.82 44.69
C ASN A 25 -20.99 53.28 43.24
N TYR A 26 -20.23 53.80 42.26
CA TYR A 26 -20.27 53.30 40.87
C TYR A 26 -20.00 51.79 40.75
N PHE A 27 -19.14 51.23 41.60
CA PHE A 27 -18.74 49.81 41.55
C PHE A 27 -19.52 48.89 42.50
N ASP A 28 -20.48 49.42 43.28
CA ASP A 28 -21.06 48.73 44.44
C ASP A 28 -21.95 47.51 44.08
N GLY A 29 -22.26 47.33 42.79
CA GLY A 29 -22.98 46.18 42.23
C GLY A 29 -22.19 45.33 41.23
N VAL A 30 -20.98 45.75 40.83
CA VAL A 30 -20.24 45.08 39.73
C VAL A 30 -19.75 43.71 40.17
N GLY A 31 -19.20 43.59 41.38
CA GLY A 31 -18.76 42.30 41.92
C GLY A 31 -19.91 41.29 42.04
N LYS A 32 -21.10 41.75 42.48
CA LYS A 32 -22.30 40.91 42.62
C LYS A 32 -22.84 40.45 41.27
N SER A 33 -22.90 41.36 40.29
CA SER A 33 -23.37 41.05 38.93
C SER A 33 -22.41 40.16 38.13
N VAL A 34 -21.11 40.30 38.32
CA VAL A 34 -20.11 39.39 37.73
C VAL A 34 -20.24 38.00 38.34
N ARG A 35 -20.30 37.90 39.67
CA ARG A 35 -20.45 36.60 40.35
C ARG A 35 -21.75 35.89 40.01
N SER A 36 -22.88 36.61 39.91
CA SER A 36 -24.16 36.00 39.53
C SER A 36 -24.15 35.48 38.09
N ARG A 37 -23.50 36.19 37.16
CA ARG A 37 -23.33 35.74 35.76
C ARG A 37 -22.41 34.53 35.64
N LEU A 38 -21.34 34.45 36.44
CA LEU A 38 -20.49 33.25 36.51
C LEU A 38 -21.21 32.06 37.15
N ALA A 39 -21.97 32.28 38.22
CA ALA A 39 -22.76 31.21 38.86
C ALA A 39 -23.91 30.71 37.98
N ALA A 40 -24.50 31.60 37.14
CA ALA A 40 -25.52 31.24 36.16
C ALA A 40 -24.99 30.42 34.98
N ARG A 41 -23.67 30.44 34.73
CA ARG A 41 -23.02 29.47 33.84
C ARG A 41 -22.93 28.12 34.54
N ARG A 42 -24.06 27.41 34.61
CA ARG A 42 -24.07 25.99 34.96
C ARG A 42 -23.15 25.26 33.98
N PRO A 43 -22.30 24.31 34.42
CA PRO A 43 -21.61 23.44 33.48
C PRO A 43 -22.71 22.74 32.67
N LEU A 44 -22.72 22.97 31.36
CA LEU A 44 -23.61 22.25 30.46
C LEU A 44 -23.42 20.78 30.76
N LYS A 45 -24.47 20.10 31.22
CA LYS A 45 -24.45 18.67 31.53
C LYS A 45 -24.13 17.97 30.21
N THR A 46 -22.85 17.73 29.95
CA THR A 46 -22.41 17.16 28.68
C THR A 46 -22.95 15.73 28.65
N SER A 47 -24.00 15.51 27.87
CA SER A 47 -24.57 14.17 27.71
C SER A 47 -23.46 13.23 27.26
N LEU A 48 -23.35 12.07 27.92
CA LEU A 48 -22.36 11.03 27.58
C LEU A 48 -22.47 10.62 26.10
N THR A 49 -23.65 10.76 25.51
CA THR A 49 -23.91 10.56 24.07
C THR A 49 -23.09 11.49 23.17
N ARG A 50 -22.91 12.77 23.54
CA ARG A 50 -22.06 13.70 22.78
C ARG A 50 -20.58 13.35 22.90
N ARG A 51 -20.17 12.68 23.97
CA ARG A 51 -18.78 12.28 24.20
C ARG A 51 -18.41 11.05 23.37
N ILE A 52 -19.35 10.14 23.12
CA ILE A 52 -19.14 8.93 22.31
C ILE A 52 -19.41 9.14 20.81
N LEU A 53 -20.18 10.16 20.44
CA LEU A 53 -20.53 10.47 19.04
C LEU A 53 -19.34 10.48 18.06
N PRO A 54 -18.18 11.12 18.36
CA PRO A 54 -17.04 11.10 17.44
C PRO A 54 -16.41 9.71 17.30
N TYR A 55 -16.46 8.87 18.34
CA TYR A 55 -15.88 7.54 18.32
C TYR A 55 -16.72 6.53 17.52
N VAL A 56 -18.04 6.73 17.46
CA VAL A 56 -18.95 5.89 16.65
C VAL A 56 -18.60 5.99 15.16
N SER A 57 -18.31 7.20 14.68
CA SER A 57 -17.87 7.41 13.29
C SER A 57 -16.56 6.69 12.98
N ALA A 58 -15.55 6.84 13.86
CA ALA A 58 -14.26 6.17 13.71
C ALA A 58 -14.40 4.63 13.73
N ALA A 59 -15.21 4.08 14.64
CA ALA A 59 -15.44 2.64 14.73
C ALA A 59 -16.16 2.09 13.48
N ALA A 60 -17.12 2.83 12.93
CA ALA A 60 -17.83 2.43 11.71
C ALA A 60 -16.88 2.35 10.50
N VAL A 61 -15.97 3.31 10.35
CA VAL A 61 -14.97 3.30 9.27
C VAL A 61 -14.06 2.07 9.40
N LEU A 62 -13.56 1.79 10.61
CA LEU A 62 -12.73 0.61 10.85
C LEU A 62 -13.48 -0.69 10.57
N ALA A 63 -14.76 -0.77 10.97
CA ALA A 63 -15.59 -1.95 10.71
C ALA A 63 -15.78 -2.18 9.20
N VAL A 64 -16.04 -1.12 8.41
CA VAL A 64 -16.17 -1.22 6.95
C VAL A 64 -14.86 -1.66 6.30
N VAL A 65 -13.72 -1.08 6.70
CA VAL A 65 -12.40 -1.45 6.15
C VAL A 65 -12.05 -2.90 6.48
N MET A 66 -12.27 -3.33 7.71
CA MET A 66 -11.99 -4.71 8.13
C MET A 66 -12.89 -5.72 7.42
N THR A 67 -14.19 -5.42 7.33
CA THR A 67 -15.15 -6.28 6.63
C THR A 67 -14.82 -6.35 5.14
N GLY A 68 -14.52 -5.21 4.51
CA GLY A 68 -14.09 -5.16 3.11
C GLY A 68 -12.82 -5.94 2.85
N ALA A 69 -11.81 -5.82 3.72
CA ALA A 69 -10.56 -6.58 3.60
C ALA A 69 -10.77 -8.10 3.74
N ILE A 70 -11.70 -8.53 4.60
CA ILE A 70 -12.05 -9.95 4.76
C ILE A 70 -12.73 -10.46 3.49
N LEU A 71 -13.72 -9.75 2.95
CA LEU A 71 -14.42 -10.16 1.73
C LEU A 71 -13.47 -10.28 0.53
N ILE A 72 -12.59 -9.29 0.32
CA ILE A 72 -11.57 -9.34 -0.75
C ILE A 72 -10.65 -10.54 -0.56
N ARG A 73 -10.21 -10.83 0.67
CA ARG A 73 -9.37 -12.00 0.95
C ARG A 73 -10.09 -13.34 0.73
N MET A 74 -11.40 -13.41 0.94
CA MET A 74 -12.17 -14.63 0.68
C MET A 74 -12.28 -14.88 -0.83
N GLU A 75 -12.60 -13.85 -1.62
CA GLU A 75 -12.76 -13.99 -3.07
C GLU A 75 -11.43 -14.33 -3.77
N ASN A 76 -10.32 -13.72 -3.34
CA ASN A 76 -8.99 -14.01 -3.88
C ASN A 76 -8.49 -15.45 -3.63
N ARG A 77 -9.01 -16.15 -2.62
CA ARG A 77 -8.67 -17.56 -2.38
C ARG A 77 -9.35 -18.48 -3.38
N TYR A 78 -10.56 -18.14 -3.82
CA TYR A 78 -11.30 -18.91 -4.81
C TYR A 78 -10.75 -18.68 -6.23
N SER A 79 -10.31 -17.47 -6.57
CA SER A 79 -9.74 -17.19 -7.89
C SER A 79 -8.44 -17.96 -8.14
N LEU A 80 -7.53 -18.00 -7.16
CA LEU A 80 -6.24 -18.71 -7.30
C LEU A 80 -6.44 -20.23 -7.45
N LEU A 81 -7.34 -20.83 -6.67
CA LEU A 81 -7.69 -22.25 -6.79
C LEU A 81 -8.35 -22.56 -8.13
N LYS A 82 -9.19 -21.65 -8.64
CA LYS A 82 -9.86 -21.81 -9.94
C LYS A 82 -8.90 -21.67 -11.11
N GLU A 83 -7.91 -20.78 -11.00
CA GLU A 83 -6.84 -20.62 -11.99
C GLU A 83 -5.94 -21.87 -12.02
N MET A 84 -5.56 -22.41 -10.85
CA MET A 84 -4.87 -23.69 -10.76
C MET A 84 -5.68 -24.84 -11.37
N ASP A 85 -6.96 -25.00 -11.02
CA ASP A 85 -7.81 -26.06 -11.58
C ASP A 85 -7.93 -25.95 -13.11
N SER A 86 -8.03 -24.73 -13.63
CA SER A 86 -8.06 -24.49 -15.07
C SER A 86 -6.76 -24.93 -15.76
N PHE A 87 -5.62 -24.67 -15.13
CA PHE A 87 -4.30 -25.04 -15.65
C PHE A 87 -4.11 -26.56 -15.71
N TYR A 88 -4.50 -27.29 -14.65
CA TYR A 88 -4.44 -28.76 -14.64
C TYR A 88 -5.35 -29.39 -15.69
N ARG A 89 -6.57 -28.88 -15.86
CA ARG A 89 -7.49 -29.36 -16.91
C ARG A 89 -6.92 -29.17 -18.32
N THR A 90 -6.17 -28.09 -18.55
CA THR A 90 -5.51 -27.86 -19.85
C THR A 90 -4.24 -28.69 -20.04
N ALA A 91 -3.56 -29.09 -18.98
CA ALA A 91 -2.38 -29.95 -19.06
C ALA A 91 -2.74 -31.36 -19.56
N ASP A 92 -3.90 -31.89 -19.16
CA ASP A 92 -4.41 -33.19 -19.65
C ASP A 92 -4.81 -33.17 -21.13
N LEU A 93 -5.00 -31.98 -21.73
CA LEU A 93 -5.31 -31.80 -23.16
C LEU A 93 -4.05 -31.80 -24.03
N ILE A 94 -2.86 -31.68 -23.43
CA ILE A 94 -1.60 -31.85 -24.13
C ILE A 94 -1.25 -33.33 -23.96
N PRO A 95 -1.31 -34.16 -25.02
CA PRO A 95 -0.84 -35.53 -24.91
C PRO A 95 0.60 -35.47 -24.39
N VAL A 96 0.94 -36.31 -23.42
CA VAL A 96 2.32 -36.55 -22.99
C VAL A 96 3.10 -37.00 -24.21
N THR A 97 3.60 -36.05 -24.98
CA THR A 97 4.63 -36.30 -25.97
C THR A 97 5.82 -36.68 -25.14
N ASP A 98 6.26 -37.93 -25.27
CA ASP A 98 7.55 -38.35 -24.77
C ASP A 98 8.57 -37.30 -25.25
N PRO A 99 9.21 -36.52 -24.36
CA PRO A 99 10.10 -35.46 -24.79
C PRO A 99 11.28 -36.00 -25.60
N ALA A 100 11.59 -37.30 -25.48
CA ALA A 100 12.56 -37.97 -26.33
C ALA A 100 12.14 -38.03 -27.80
N SER A 101 10.84 -38.13 -28.11
CA SER A 101 10.33 -38.23 -29.49
C SER A 101 10.70 -37.04 -30.38
N ILE A 102 10.94 -35.87 -29.80
CA ILE A 102 11.39 -34.67 -30.52
C ILE A 102 12.80 -34.86 -31.10
N TYR A 103 13.63 -35.66 -30.46
CA TYR A 103 15.02 -35.90 -30.88
C TYR A 103 15.17 -37.14 -31.77
N PHE A 104 14.24 -38.11 -31.67
CA PHE A 104 14.33 -39.38 -32.40
C PHE A 104 13.60 -39.38 -33.75
N SER A 105 12.65 -38.47 -34.01
CA SER A 105 11.90 -38.48 -35.28
C SER A 105 12.73 -38.11 -36.52
N SER A 106 13.89 -37.45 -36.35
CA SER A 106 14.73 -36.98 -37.45
C SER A 106 15.77 -38.00 -37.94
N TYR A 107 15.98 -39.10 -37.21
CA TYR A 107 17.01 -40.10 -37.56
C TYR A 107 16.48 -41.30 -38.36
N GLU A 108 15.21 -41.69 -38.18
CA GLU A 108 14.64 -42.82 -38.94
C GLU A 108 14.32 -42.45 -40.41
N GLU A 109 14.03 -41.18 -40.71
CA GLU A 109 13.65 -40.75 -42.07
C GLU A 109 14.86 -40.48 -42.99
N ALA A 110 16.09 -40.47 -42.45
CA ALA A 110 17.32 -40.15 -43.18
C ALA A 110 18.19 -41.38 -43.51
N SER A 111 17.81 -42.58 -43.06
CA SER A 111 18.64 -43.79 -43.21
C SER A 111 18.38 -44.57 -44.52
N ASP A 112 17.48 -44.08 -45.39
CA ASP A 112 17.07 -44.80 -46.62
C ASP A 112 17.75 -44.26 -47.90
N GLY A 113 18.79 -43.41 -47.77
CA GLY A 113 19.29 -42.59 -48.87
C GLY A 113 20.79 -42.55 -49.11
N LEU A 114 21.60 -43.32 -48.38
CA LEU A 114 23.04 -43.40 -48.64
C LEU A 114 23.40 -44.81 -49.09
N SER A 115 23.59 -44.98 -50.41
CA SER A 115 24.14 -46.22 -50.95
C SER A 115 25.62 -46.33 -50.60
N GLU A 116 26.16 -47.56 -50.56
CA GLU A 116 27.59 -47.79 -50.35
C GLU A 116 28.42 -47.06 -51.43
N GLU A 117 27.92 -46.98 -52.66
CA GLU A 117 28.51 -46.19 -53.74
C GLU A 117 28.61 -44.68 -53.44
N ASP A 118 27.62 -44.09 -52.76
CA ASP A 118 27.66 -42.67 -52.39
C ASP A 118 28.75 -42.40 -51.34
N ILE A 119 28.91 -43.33 -50.40
CA ILE A 119 29.95 -43.28 -49.38
C ILE A 119 31.33 -43.41 -50.04
N ILE A 120 31.49 -44.36 -50.96
CA ILE A 120 32.75 -44.56 -51.71
C ILE A 120 33.08 -43.31 -52.53
N ASN A 121 32.11 -42.74 -53.26
CA ASN A 121 32.31 -41.53 -54.05
C ASN A 121 32.72 -40.33 -53.19
N TYR A 122 32.11 -40.17 -52.00
CA TYR A 122 32.49 -39.11 -51.08
C TYR A 122 33.93 -39.28 -50.55
N LEU A 123 34.32 -40.50 -50.20
CA LEU A 123 35.68 -40.80 -49.73
C LEU A 123 36.73 -40.52 -50.83
N VAL A 124 36.43 -40.91 -52.07
CA VAL A 124 37.28 -40.57 -53.22
C VAL A 124 37.35 -39.05 -53.43
N TYR A 125 36.21 -38.35 -53.36
CA TYR A 125 36.19 -36.87 -53.48
C TYR A 125 37.01 -36.17 -52.39
N THR A 126 36.99 -36.70 -51.17
CA THR A 126 37.76 -36.16 -50.03
C THR A 126 39.23 -36.54 -50.04
N GLY A 127 39.69 -37.28 -51.05
CA GLY A 127 41.11 -37.56 -51.31
C GLY A 127 41.59 -38.90 -50.76
N VAL A 128 40.70 -39.83 -50.42
CA VAL A 128 41.06 -41.22 -50.10
C VAL A 128 41.19 -41.99 -51.41
N GLU A 129 42.39 -42.52 -51.71
CA GLU A 129 42.62 -43.25 -52.96
C GLU A 129 42.02 -44.66 -52.91
N PRO A 130 41.44 -45.14 -54.03
CA PRO A 130 40.72 -46.42 -54.07
C PRO A 130 41.61 -47.65 -53.81
N GLU A 131 42.93 -47.51 -53.93
CA GLU A 131 43.91 -48.58 -53.71
C GLU A 131 44.07 -48.96 -52.22
N GLU A 132 43.56 -48.14 -51.29
CA GLU A 132 43.61 -48.39 -49.85
C GLU A 132 42.50 -49.37 -49.37
N PHE A 133 41.49 -49.63 -50.21
CA PHE A 133 40.36 -50.51 -49.87
C PHE A 133 40.59 -52.00 -50.20
N ASP A 134 41.56 -52.33 -51.06
CA ASP A 134 41.79 -53.70 -51.58
C ASP A 134 42.87 -54.50 -50.81
N ASN A 135 43.37 -53.96 -49.69
CA ASN A 135 44.37 -54.62 -48.81
C ASN A 135 43.79 -55.05 -47.45
N ARG A 136 42.57 -55.61 -47.44
CA ARG A 136 42.02 -56.34 -46.28
C ARG A 136 41.24 -57.57 -46.67
#